data_AF-A0A1Q6YTR1-F1
#
_entry.id   AF-A0A1Q6YTR1-F1
#
_cell.length_a   1.000
_cell.length_b   1.000
_cell.length_c   1.000
_cell.angle_alpha   90.00
_cell.angle_beta   90.00
_cell.angle_gamma   90.00
#
_symmetry.space_group_name_H-M   'P 1'
#
loop_
_entity.id
_entity.type
_entity.pdbx_description
1 polymer ?
#
loop_
_entity_poly.entity_id
_entity_poly.type
_entity_poly.pdbx_seq_one_letter_code
_entity_poly.pdbx_strand_id
1 'polypeptide(L)'
;MGFAVGSTRGVVRVEKYGCGAEFRKGPDDLYQMTVTPTIMLKGKFTRLWDAGYQKFLLTDDGQKLPALATHLQNLRKFNEELRTALGIPTFYNEALGSVSQLSVYDRVKGRKGAVPDETVGAHEASGGH
;
A
#
# COMPACT_ATOMS: atom_id res chain seq x y z
N MET A 1 9.21 -19.75 -4.28
CA MET A 1 9.45 -18.62 -5.21
C MET A 1 9.98 -17.44 -4.40
N GLY A 2 11.11 -16.87 -4.80
CA GLY A 2 11.74 -15.71 -4.16
C GLY A 2 11.05 -14.39 -4.53
N PHE A 3 11.69 -13.26 -4.22
CA PHE A 3 11.25 -11.95 -4.70
C PHE A 3 11.53 -11.81 -6.20
N ALA A 4 10.61 -11.17 -6.93
CA ALA A 4 10.93 -10.59 -8.23
C ALA A 4 11.62 -9.25 -8.00
N VAL A 5 12.77 -9.04 -8.62
CA VAL A 5 13.59 -7.82 -8.44
C VAL A 5 13.86 -7.20 -9.80
N GLY A 6 13.42 -5.96 -9.98
CA GLY A 6 13.76 -5.13 -11.14
C GLY A 6 14.66 -3.97 -10.72
N SER A 7 15.65 -3.62 -11.53
CA SER A 7 16.54 -2.48 -11.27
C SER A 7 16.67 -1.61 -12.51
N THR A 8 16.50 -0.29 -12.36
CA THR A 8 16.65 0.67 -13.46
C THR A 8 17.12 2.01 -12.91
N ARG A 9 18.25 2.52 -13.41
CA ARG A 9 18.81 3.85 -13.07
C ARG A 9 18.86 4.12 -11.55
N GLY A 10 19.30 3.13 -10.77
CA GLY A 10 19.40 3.25 -9.32
C GLY A 10 18.08 3.08 -8.56
N VAL A 11 16.96 2.86 -9.24
CA VAL A 11 15.69 2.44 -8.63
C VAL A 11 15.61 0.92 -8.64
N VAL A 12 15.36 0.33 -7.48
CA VAL A 12 15.16 -1.12 -7.31
C VAL A 12 13.74 -1.34 -6.83
N ARG A 13 13.00 -2.16 -7.57
CA ARG A 13 11.65 -2.58 -7.24
C ARG A 13 11.66 -4.05 -6.84
N VAL A 14 11.04 -4.35 -5.72
CA VAL A 14 10.93 -5.70 -5.17
C VAL A 14 9.46 -6.07 -5.09
N GLU A 15 9.07 -7.20 -5.67
CA GLU A 15 7.68 -7.64 -5.74
C GLU A 15 7.51 -9.10 -5.32
N LYS A 16 6.40 -9.36 -4.61
CA LYS A 16 5.95 -10.72 -4.27
C LYS A 16 4.50 -10.69 -3.82
N TYR A 17 3.75 -11.77 -4.06
CA TYR A 17 2.37 -11.93 -3.58
C TYR A 17 1.40 -10.80 -3.98
N GLY A 18 1.65 -10.12 -5.11
CA GLY A 18 0.88 -8.95 -5.52
C GLY A 18 1.14 -7.70 -4.66
N CYS A 19 2.24 -7.69 -3.91
CA CYS A 19 2.73 -6.57 -3.13
C CYS A 19 4.10 -6.14 -3.66
N GLY A 20 4.49 -4.90 -3.36
CA GLY A 20 5.82 -4.42 -3.70
C GLY A 20 6.32 -3.31 -2.80
N ALA A 21 7.62 -3.06 -2.92
CA ALA A 21 8.33 -1.94 -2.32
C ALA A 21 9.33 -1.38 -3.33
N GLU A 22 9.74 -0.13 -3.14
CA GLU A 22 10.73 0.53 -3.97
C GLU A 22 11.86 1.09 -3.11
N PHE A 23 13.07 0.96 -3.63
CA PHE A 23 14.29 1.53 -3.09
C PHE A 23 14.95 2.40 -4.15
N ARG A 24 15.60 3.47 -3.72
CA ARG A 24 16.43 4.31 -4.58
C ARG A 24 17.84 4.39 -4.02
N LYS A 25 18.81 4.23 -4.90
CA LYS A 25 20.22 4.43 -4.61
C LYS A 25 20.49 5.91 -4.40
N GLY A 26 21.00 6.26 -3.22
CA GLY A 26 21.46 7.58 -2.85
C GLY A 26 22.85 7.90 -3.43
N PRO A 27 23.31 9.15 -3.25
CA PRO A 27 24.63 9.58 -3.70
C PRO A 27 25.79 8.92 -2.92
N ASP A 28 25.50 8.34 -1.76
CA ASP A 28 26.40 7.61 -0.86
C ASP A 28 26.47 6.10 -1.16
N ASP A 29 25.93 5.67 -2.30
CA ASP A 29 25.80 4.26 -2.70
C ASP A 29 24.83 3.43 -1.84
N LEU A 30 24.17 4.04 -0.85
CA LEU A 30 23.20 3.37 0.01
C LEU A 30 21.79 3.38 -0.62
N TYR A 31 20.98 2.37 -0.29
CA TYR A 31 19.59 2.32 -0.75
C TYR A 31 18.64 2.87 0.31
N GLN A 32 17.77 3.79 -0.10
CA GLN A 32 16.69 4.32 0.72
C GLN A 32 15.35 3.81 0.20
N MET A 33 14.48 3.34 1.09
CA MET A 33 13.13 2.93 0.71
C MET A 33 12.30 4.15 0.33
N THR A 34 11.87 4.23 -0.92
CA THR A 34 11.05 5.33 -1.47
C THR A 34 9.57 4.99 -1.51
N VAL A 35 9.24 3.69 -1.58
CA VAL A 35 7.86 3.18 -1.44
C VAL A 35 7.87 2.08 -0.41
N THR A 36 7.15 2.29 0.68
CA THR A 36 6.96 1.28 1.72
C THR A 36 6.15 0.10 1.18
N PRO A 37 6.29 -1.11 1.77
CA PRO A 37 5.49 -2.26 1.39
C PRO A 37 4.03 -1.92 1.23
N THR A 38 3.49 -2.17 0.03
CA THR A 38 2.09 -1.92 -0.30
C THR A 38 1.56 -2.95 -1.29
N ILE A 39 0.24 -3.04 -1.37
CA ILE A 39 -0.47 -3.88 -2.34
C ILE A 39 -0.38 -3.20 -3.71
N MET A 40 -0.19 -4.01 -4.75
CA MET A 40 -0.13 -3.55 -6.12
C MET A 40 -1.43 -3.86 -6.85
N LEU A 41 -1.86 -2.92 -7.69
CA LEU A 41 -3.00 -3.09 -8.58
C LEU A 41 -2.54 -2.87 -10.02
N LYS A 42 -2.67 -3.91 -10.85
CA LYS A 42 -2.29 -3.86 -12.28
C LYS A 42 -0.86 -3.31 -12.50
N GLY A 43 0.09 -3.71 -11.65
CA GLY A 43 1.50 -3.27 -11.74
C GLY A 43 1.79 -1.90 -11.12
N LYS A 44 0.79 -1.18 -10.60
CA LYS A 44 0.96 0.11 -9.93
C LYS A 44 0.96 -0.06 -8.40
N PHE A 45 1.70 0.80 -7.70
CA PHE A 45 1.59 0.90 -6.25
C PHE A 45 0.24 1.51 -5.85
N THR A 46 -0.27 1.11 -4.70
CA THR A 46 -1.50 1.67 -4.13
C THR A 46 -1.25 2.22 -2.74
N ARG A 47 -2.17 3.05 -2.26
CA ARG A 47 -2.26 3.43 -0.84
C ARG A 47 -3.39 2.66 -0.19
N LEU A 48 -3.09 1.96 0.91
CA LEU A 48 -4.11 1.26 1.68
C LEU A 48 -4.74 2.22 2.69
N TRP A 49 -6.00 2.54 2.48
CA TRP A 49 -6.78 3.41 3.34
C TRP A 49 -7.78 2.62 4.18
N ASP A 50 -7.77 2.83 5.49
CA ASP A 50 -8.78 2.32 6.42
C ASP A 50 -9.89 3.36 6.63
N ALA A 51 -11.09 3.05 6.12
CA ALA A 51 -12.28 3.88 6.27
C ALA A 51 -13.09 3.54 7.54
N GLY A 52 -12.55 2.73 8.45
CA GLY A 52 -13.17 2.36 9.73
C GLY A 52 -14.11 1.15 9.66
N TYR A 53 -14.79 0.93 8.53
CA TYR A 53 -15.65 -0.27 8.30
C TYR A 53 -15.10 -1.19 7.20
N GLN A 54 -14.26 -0.66 6.31
CA GLN A 54 -13.65 -1.37 5.18
C GLN A 54 -12.33 -0.70 4.83
N LYS A 55 -11.37 -1.47 4.30
CA LYS A 55 -10.12 -0.94 3.74
C LYS A 55 -10.22 -0.82 2.23
N PHE A 56 -9.60 0.20 1.65
CA PHE A 56 -9.59 0.47 0.22
C PHE A 56 -8.18 0.64 -0.31
N LEU A 57 -7.95 0.13 -1.52
CA LEU A 57 -6.78 0.42 -2.33
C LEU A 57 -7.07 1.67 -3.14
N LEU A 58 -6.23 2.68 -2.98
CA LEU A 58 -6.27 3.92 -3.74
C LEU A 58 -5.09 3.94 -4.70
N THR A 59 -5.35 4.14 -5.98
CA THR A 59 -4.30 4.39 -6.98
C THR A 59 -4.13 5.89 -7.20
N ASP A 60 -2.97 6.31 -7.70
CA ASP A 60 -2.73 7.71 -8.02
C ASP A 60 -3.55 8.21 -9.22
N ASP A 61 -4.02 7.30 -10.09
CA ASP A 61 -4.98 7.57 -11.16
C ASP A 61 -6.45 7.58 -10.68
N GLY A 62 -6.69 7.62 -9.36
CA GLY A 62 -8.01 7.85 -8.78
C GLY A 62 -8.91 6.61 -8.66
N GLN A 63 -8.43 5.41 -9.04
CA GLN A 63 -9.18 4.18 -8.81
C GLN A 63 -9.25 3.86 -7.32
N LYS A 64 -10.43 3.45 -6.87
CA LYS A 64 -10.73 2.99 -5.52
C LYS A 64 -11.32 1.57 -5.58
N LEU A 65 -10.69 0.62 -4.91
CA LEU A 65 -11.17 -0.77 -4.81
C LEU A 65 -11.18 -1.27 -3.37
N PRO A 66 -12.16 -2.09 -2.95
CA PRO A 66 -12.13 -2.70 -1.64
C PRO A 66 -10.93 -3.65 -1.52
N ALA A 67 -10.18 -3.53 -0.43
CA ALA A 67 -9.11 -4.47 -0.10
C ALA A 67 -9.71 -5.77 0.45
N LEU A 68 -9.33 -6.90 -0.14
CA LEU A 68 -9.72 -8.23 0.32
C LEU A 68 -8.82 -8.70 1.46
N ALA A 69 -9.31 -9.65 2.26
CA ALA A 69 -8.53 -10.26 3.34
C ALA A 69 -7.22 -10.88 2.82
N THR A 70 -7.25 -11.51 1.64
CA THR A 70 -6.06 -12.09 0.99
C THR A 70 -5.02 -11.03 0.65
N HIS A 71 -5.42 -9.82 0.24
CA HIS A 71 -4.48 -8.72 0.00
C HIS A 71 -3.74 -8.33 1.29
N LEU A 72 -4.47 -8.25 2.41
CA LEU A 72 -3.89 -7.88 3.71
C LEU A 72 -2.95 -8.97 4.25
N GLN A 73 -3.32 -10.24 4.10
CA GLN A 73 -2.48 -11.38 4.47
C GLN A 73 -1.18 -11.40 3.64
N ASN A 74 -1.29 -11.18 2.33
CA ASN A 74 -0.14 -11.11 1.44
C ASN A 74 0.77 -9.92 1.78
N LEU A 75 0.19 -8.75 2.09
CA LEU A 75 0.96 -7.58 2.48
C LEU A 75 1.75 -7.82 3.78
N ARG A 76 1.11 -8.42 4.79
CA ARG A 76 1.78 -8.81 6.03
C ARG A 76 2.94 -9.76 5.75
N LYS A 77 2.69 -10.85 5.03
CA LYS A 77 3.70 -11.85 4.69
C LYS A 77 4.87 -11.26 3.90
N PHE A 78 4.56 -10.41 2.92
CA PHE A 78 5.57 -9.69 2.13
C PHE A 78 6.46 -8.82 3.02
N ASN A 79 5.88 -8.07 3.95
CA ASN A 79 6.64 -7.21 4.86
C ASN A 79 7.55 -8.02 5.80
N GLU A 80 7.05 -9.12 6.38
CA GLU A 80 7.84 -10.01 7.25
C GLU A 80 9.03 -10.63 6.50
N GLU A 81 8.81 -11.13 5.29
CA GLU A 81 9.88 -11.71 4.47
C GLU A 81 10.88 -10.64 4.00
N LEU A 82 10.40 -9.45 3.62
CA LEU A 82 11.28 -8.36 3.16
C LEU A 82 12.18 -7.87 4.30
N ARG A 83 11.62 -7.68 5.50
CA ARG A 83 12.41 -7.31 6.69
C ARG A 83 13.48 -8.36 7.01
N THR A 84 13.11 -9.64 6.96
CA THR A 84 14.03 -10.75 7.18
C THR A 84 15.16 -10.75 6.14
N ALA A 85 14.83 -10.55 4.86
CA ALA A 85 15.81 -10.48 3.77
C ALA A 85 16.76 -9.28 3.89
N LEU A 86 16.29 -8.16 4.44
CA LEU A 86 17.09 -6.97 4.71
C LEU A 86 17.86 -7.04 6.04
N GLY A 87 17.75 -8.12 6.81
CA GLY A 87 18.38 -8.26 8.11
C GLY A 87 17.84 -7.30 9.18
N ILE A 88 16.63 -6.77 8.98
CA ILE A 88 15.99 -5.85 9.94
C ILE A 88 15.43 -6.69 11.10
N PRO A 89 15.86 -6.45 12.35
CA PRO A 89 15.32 -7.13 13.52
C PRO A 89 13.80 -6.91 13.58
N THR A 90 13.04 -8.00 13.71
CA THR A 90 11.58 -7.91 13.82
C THR A 90 11.22 -8.04 15.30
N PHE A 91 11.12 -6.90 16.00
CA PHE A 91 10.59 -6.91 17.37
C PHE A 91 9.07 -7.08 17.34
N TYR A 92 8.53 -7.91 18.24
CA TYR A 92 7.10 -8.28 18.25
C TYR A 92 6.17 -7.05 18.27
N ASN A 93 6.51 -6.03 19.06
CA ASN A 93 5.80 -4.76 19.15
C ASN A 93 5.84 -3.92 17.87
N GLU A 94 6.91 -4.01 17.08
CA GLU A 94 7.06 -3.28 15.81
C GLU A 94 6.46 -4.03 14.62
N ALA A 95 6.26 -5.35 14.75
CA ALA A 95 5.57 -6.18 13.77
C ALA A 95 4.04 -6.05 13.85
N LEU A 96 3.50 -5.62 15.01
CA LEU A 96 2.08 -5.36 15.25
C LEU A 96 1.58 -4.01 14.69
N GLY A 97 2.43 -3.25 13.99
CA GLY A 97 2.06 -1.99 13.36
C GLY A 97 0.89 -2.13 12.37
N SER A 98 0.20 -1.02 12.12
CA SER A 98 -0.91 -1.01 11.16
C SER A 98 -0.43 -1.36 9.75
N VAL A 99 -1.19 -2.20 9.05
CA VAL A 99 -0.97 -2.45 7.61
C VAL A 99 -1.51 -1.32 6.73
N SER A 100 -2.28 -0.38 7.27
CA SER A 100 -2.82 0.77 6.54
C SER A 100 -1.89 1.99 6.62
N GLN A 101 -1.74 2.67 5.49
CA GLN A 101 -0.96 3.91 5.39
C GLN A 101 -1.79 5.13 5.77
N LEU A 102 -3.10 5.04 5.58
CA LEU A 102 -4.05 6.08 5.93
C LEU A 102 -5.10 5.48 6.86
N SER A 103 -5.36 6.14 7.97
CA SER A 103 -6.46 5.80 8.87
C SER A 103 -7.21 7.08 9.20
N VAL A 104 -8.52 7.10 8.92
CA VAL A 104 -9.39 8.21 9.33
C VAL A 104 -10.35 7.66 10.36
N TYR A 105 -10.25 8.18 11.58
CA TYR A 105 -11.13 7.80 12.67
C TYR A 105 -12.41 8.65 12.59
N ASP A 106 -13.45 8.13 11.95
CA ASP A 106 -14.68 8.88 11.70
C ASP A 106 -15.72 8.64 12.80
N ARG A 107 -15.62 9.40 13.89
CA ARG A 107 -16.66 9.45 14.95
C ARG A 107 -17.48 10.75 14.94
N VAL A 108 -17.35 11.60 13.92
CA VAL A 108 -18.02 12.91 13.88
C VAL A 108 -19.13 12.92 12.85
N LYS A 109 -20.38 12.76 13.31
CA LYS A 109 -21.58 12.94 12.46
C LYS A 109 -21.53 14.33 11.80
N GLY A 110 -21.63 14.39 10.47
CA GLY A 110 -21.79 15.62 9.69
C GLY A 110 -20.53 16.21 9.05
N ARG A 111 -19.37 15.54 9.11
CA ARG A 111 -18.15 16.01 8.41
C ARG A 111 -18.27 15.81 6.89
N LYS A 112 -17.84 16.79 6.08
CA LYS A 112 -17.59 16.58 4.64
C LYS A 112 -16.56 15.46 4.49
N GLY A 113 -16.89 14.36 3.83
CA GLY A 113 -16.03 13.17 3.80
C GLY A 113 -16.48 12.02 4.70
N ALA A 114 -17.54 12.20 5.49
CA ALA A 114 -18.05 11.18 6.41
C ALA A 114 -19.02 10.18 5.76
N VAL A 115 -19.63 10.55 4.62
CA VAL A 115 -20.44 9.63 3.82
C VAL A 115 -19.52 9.04 2.76
N PRO A 116 -19.17 7.75 2.86
CA PRO A 116 -18.21 7.16 1.95
C PRO A 116 -18.71 7.20 0.51
N ASP A 117 -19.98 6.94 0.24
CA ASP A 117 -20.50 6.95 -1.14
C ASP A 117 -20.47 8.34 -1.80
N GLU A 118 -20.53 9.43 -1.04
CA GLU A 118 -20.48 10.81 -1.56
C GLU A 118 -19.06 11.35 -1.74
N THR A 119 -18.10 10.79 -1.00
CA THR A 119 -16.76 11.36 -0.90
C THR A 119 -15.64 10.41 -1.29
N VAL A 120 -15.95 9.11 -1.30
CA VAL A 120 -15.05 8.03 -1.65
C VAL A 120 -15.82 6.89 -2.33
N GLY A 121 -16.00 7.00 -3.63
CA GLY A 121 -16.48 5.91 -4.50
C GLY A 121 -15.71 5.97 -5.82
N ALA A 122 -15.61 4.85 -6.53
CA ALA A 122 -15.25 4.91 -7.95
C ALA A 122 -16.49 5.48 -8.66
N HIS A 123 -16.49 6.80 -8.90
CA HIS A 123 -17.54 7.43 -9.68
C HIS A 123 -17.32 7.04 -11.15
N GLU A 124 -18.33 6.46 -11.80
CA GLU A 124 -18.31 6.37 -13.26
C GLU A 124 -18.22 7.79 -13.83
N ALA A 125 -17.31 8.00 -14.77
CA ALA A 125 -17.29 9.24 -15.54
C ALA A 125 -18.64 9.35 -16.24
N SER A 126 -19.46 10.30 -15.80
CA SER A 126 -20.75 10.59 -16.43
C SER A 126 -20.50 10.82 -17.92
N GLY A 127 -20.93 9.88 -18.76
CA GLY A 127 -20.92 10.03 -20.20
C GLY A 127 -21.70 11.28 -20.57
N GLY A 128 -21.00 12.29 -21.09
CA GLY A 128 -21.64 13.45 -21.69
C GLY A 128 -22.37 13.00 -22.95
N HIS A 129 -23.68 13.16 -22.94
CA HIS A 129 -24.52 13.20 -24.14
C HIS A 129 -24.35 14.56 -24.84
#